data_AF-A0A3A8U6N8-F1
#
_entry.id   AF-A0A3A8U6N8-F1
#
_cell.length_a   1.000
_cell.length_b   1.000
_cell.length_c   1.000
_cell.angle_alpha   90.00
_cell.angle_beta   90.00
_cell.angle_gamma   90.00
#
_symmetry.space_group_name_H-M   'P 1'
#
loop_
_entity.id
_entity.type
_entity.pdbx_description
1 polymer ?
#
loop_
_entity_poly.entity_id
_entity_poly.type
_entity_poly.pdbx_seq_one_letter_code
_entity_poly.pdbx_strand_id
1 'polypeptide(L)'
;MKRYMICLFLFVGVSAACLTAGYFLTRQHQNASSFQSEETEIETIGTAEVTQSAPENLAAANRSQVLHQTKAEEFYLVSEDGFLLVFGKDKETICLYTHIPLHDFPEREQERLREGIWFPSMMEVIHYLESYTS
;
A
#
# COMPACT_ATOMS: atom_id res chain seq x y z
N MET A 1 0.19 -49.92 -11.83
CA MET A 1 -0.07 -48.86 -10.84
C MET A 1 1.19 -48.21 -10.24
N LYS A 2 2.41 -48.77 -10.35
CA LYS A 2 3.63 -48.18 -9.75
C LYS A 2 4.19 -46.94 -10.45
N ARG A 3 3.91 -46.76 -11.76
CA ARG A 3 4.40 -45.60 -12.54
C ARG A 3 3.75 -44.28 -12.11
N TYR A 4 2.49 -44.32 -11.69
CA TYR A 4 1.75 -43.15 -11.19
C TYR A 4 2.10 -42.79 -9.74
N MET A 5 2.58 -43.75 -8.93
CA MET A 5 3.05 -43.47 -7.57
C MET A 5 4.28 -42.56 -7.57
N ILE A 6 5.22 -42.76 -8.48
CA ILE A 6 6.41 -41.91 -8.60
C ILE A 6 6.02 -40.47 -8.95
N CYS A 7 5.10 -40.29 -9.91
CA CYS A 7 4.58 -38.97 -10.25
C CYS A 7 3.86 -38.31 -9.07
N LEU A 8 3.08 -39.08 -8.29
CA LEU A 8 2.40 -38.59 -7.11
C LEU A 8 3.39 -38.14 -6.03
N PHE A 9 4.45 -38.90 -5.77
CA PHE A 9 5.48 -38.51 -4.80
C PHE A 9 6.26 -37.27 -5.24
N LEU A 10 6.53 -37.11 -6.54
CA LEU A 10 7.16 -35.90 -7.06
C LEU A 10 6.26 -34.68 -6.89
N PHE A 11 4.97 -34.82 -7.16
CA PHE A 11 4.00 -33.74 -6.99
C PHE A 11 3.89 -33.33 -5.51
N VAL A 12 3.73 -34.30 -4.60
CA VAL A 12 3.66 -34.04 -3.16
C VAL A 12 4.96 -33.43 -2.64
N GLY A 13 6.12 -33.89 -3.12
CA GLY A 13 7.42 -33.34 -2.74
C GLY A 13 7.60 -31.88 -3.18
N VAL A 14 7.22 -31.56 -4.42
CA VAL A 14 7.26 -30.18 -4.93
C VAL A 14 6.28 -29.28 -4.18
N SER A 15 5.04 -29.74 -3.95
CA SER A 15 4.06 -28.97 -3.16
C SER A 15 4.55 -28.71 -1.74
N ALA A 16 5.14 -29.70 -1.07
CA ALA A 16 5.72 -29.52 0.26
C ALA A 16 6.89 -28.53 0.25
N ALA A 17 7.76 -28.58 -0.75
CA ALA A 17 8.87 -27.63 -0.90
C ALA A 17 8.39 -26.19 -1.16
N CYS A 18 7.33 -26.02 -1.96
CA CYS A 18 6.71 -24.72 -2.18
C CYS A 18 6.09 -24.16 -0.89
N LEU A 19 5.40 -25.01 -0.12
CA LEU A 19 4.79 -24.61 1.15
C LEU A 19 5.84 -24.25 2.20
N THR A 20 6.96 -24.99 2.29
CA THR A 20 8.03 -24.64 3.22
C THR A 20 8.72 -23.33 2.84
N ALA A 21 9.02 -23.12 1.55
CA ALA A 21 9.60 -21.87 1.07
C ALA A 21 8.67 -20.67 1.33
N GLY A 22 7.38 -20.81 1.02
CA GLY A 22 6.37 -19.78 1.32
C GLY A 22 6.26 -19.50 2.82
N TYR A 23 6.19 -20.54 3.65
CA TYR A 23 6.11 -20.41 5.11
C TYR A 23 7.35 -19.70 5.70
N PHE A 24 8.55 -19.99 5.20
CA PHE A 24 9.77 -19.29 5.62
C PHE A 24 9.75 -17.81 5.25
N LEU A 25 9.26 -17.47 4.05
CA LEU A 25 9.12 -16.09 3.60
C LEU A 25 8.11 -15.32 4.46
N THR A 26 6.94 -15.92 4.73
CA THR A 26 5.93 -15.34 5.63
C THR A 26 6.47 -15.16 7.05
N ARG A 27 7.26 -16.12 7.56
CA ARG A 27 7.89 -15.98 8.89
C ARG A 27 8.97 -14.90 8.94
N GLN A 28 9.72 -14.74 7.86
CA GLN A 28 10.70 -13.67 7.75
C GLN A 28 10.02 -12.31 7.75
N HIS A 29 8.86 -12.19 7.09
CA HIS A 29 8.06 -10.97 7.14
C HIS A 29 7.52 -10.71 8.56
N GLN A 30 6.89 -11.69 9.21
CA GLN A 30 6.38 -11.54 10.59
C GLN A 30 7.47 -11.19 11.63
N ASN A 31 8.68 -11.71 11.48
CA ASN A 31 9.80 -11.34 12.37
C ASN A 31 10.28 -9.90 12.15
N ALA A 32 10.02 -9.30 10.98
CA ALA A 32 10.23 -7.87 10.74
C ALA A 32 9.05 -7.02 11.23
N SER A 33 7.83 -7.57 11.25
CA SER A 33 6.58 -6.88 11.68
C SER A 33 6.34 -6.85 13.20
N SER A 34 7.30 -7.27 14.04
CA SER A 34 7.15 -7.23 15.51
C SER A 34 7.21 -5.83 16.12
N PHE A 35 7.27 -4.77 15.31
CA PHE A 35 7.14 -3.39 15.79
C PHE A 35 5.68 -2.96 15.72
N GLN A 36 4.99 -3.34 16.78
CA GLN A 36 4.00 -2.52 17.49
C GLN A 36 2.78 -2.08 16.67
N SER A 37 1.76 -2.95 16.72
CA SER A 37 0.37 -2.51 16.77
C SER A 37 0.22 -1.51 17.92
N GLU A 38 -0.14 -0.27 17.62
CA GLU A 38 -0.82 0.60 18.57
C GLU A 38 -2.01 1.24 17.86
N GLU A 39 -3.15 0.91 18.43
CA GLU A 39 -4.53 1.25 18.14
C GLU A 39 -4.79 2.71 18.53
N THR A 40 -5.30 3.55 17.62
CA THR A 40 -6.12 4.75 17.95
C THR A 40 -6.80 5.23 16.66
N GLU A 41 -8.05 4.82 16.42
CA GLU A 41 -9.26 5.59 16.79
C GLU A 41 -9.37 6.93 16.04
N ILE A 42 -10.18 6.89 14.98
CA ILE A 42 -11.22 7.86 14.60
C ILE A 42 -10.95 9.34 14.96
N GLU A 43 -10.73 10.19 13.95
CA GLU A 43 -11.44 11.48 13.95
C GLU A 43 -11.67 12.02 12.53
N THR A 44 -12.94 11.95 12.15
CA THR A 44 -13.59 12.71 11.09
C THR A 44 -13.47 14.21 11.39
N ILE A 45 -12.81 15.01 10.55
CA ILE A 45 -13.11 16.44 10.48
C ILE A 45 -13.11 16.88 9.02
N GLY A 46 -14.31 17.21 8.54
CA GLY A 46 -14.52 17.82 7.24
C GLY A 46 -14.23 19.31 7.23
N THR A 47 -14.03 19.79 6.01
CA THR A 47 -14.60 21.01 5.43
C THR A 47 -14.15 22.38 5.96
N ALA A 48 -13.72 23.20 4.98
CA ALA A 48 -13.77 24.67 4.92
C ALA A 48 -12.75 25.41 5.81
N GLU A 49 -12.14 26.54 5.45
CA GLU A 49 -12.06 27.36 4.24
C GLU A 49 -11.04 28.47 4.60
N VAL A 50 -10.23 28.90 3.63
CA VAL A 50 -9.71 30.28 3.36
C VAL A 50 -9.64 31.28 4.54
N THR A 51 -8.43 31.81 4.81
CA THR A 51 -8.08 33.26 4.75
C THR A 51 -6.84 33.58 5.61
N GLN A 52 -5.87 34.22 4.99
CA GLN A 52 -4.68 34.82 5.60
C GLN A 52 -5.04 36.08 6.41
N SER A 53 -4.57 36.19 7.66
CA SER A 53 -4.08 37.45 8.25
C SER A 53 -3.43 37.20 9.62
N ALA A 54 -2.27 37.80 9.87
CA ALA A 54 -1.50 37.74 11.12
C ALA A 54 -2.24 38.48 12.28
N PRO A 55 -1.92 38.28 13.58
CA PRO A 55 -0.62 38.70 14.12
C PRO A 55 -0.01 37.82 15.24
N GLU A 56 1.29 38.01 15.42
CA GLU A 56 2.16 37.77 16.58
C GLU A 56 1.59 37.12 17.87
N ASN A 57 2.12 35.94 18.22
CA ASN A 57 2.46 35.62 19.61
C ASN A 57 3.66 34.66 19.67
N LEU A 58 4.74 35.15 20.27
CA LEU A 58 5.95 34.42 20.59
C LEU A 58 5.70 33.60 21.86
N ALA A 59 5.74 32.27 21.77
CA ALA A 59 6.35 31.36 22.76
C ALA A 59 5.80 29.93 22.65
N ALA A 60 6.49 29.09 21.88
CA ALA A 60 6.57 27.66 22.18
C ALA A 60 7.94 27.17 21.68
N ALA A 61 8.88 27.20 22.62
CA ALA A 61 10.19 26.62 22.48
C ALA A 61 10.08 25.09 22.43
N ASN A 62 9.99 24.52 21.23
CA ASN A 62 10.65 23.28 20.87
C ASN A 62 10.66 23.14 19.34
N ARG A 63 11.51 23.91 18.67
CA ARG A 63 11.91 23.57 17.30
C ARG A 63 12.97 22.47 17.38
N SER A 64 12.60 21.31 17.92
CA SER A 64 13.09 20.08 17.32
C SER A 64 12.55 20.12 15.90
N GLN A 65 13.35 20.67 14.99
CA GLN A 65 13.20 20.38 13.58
C GLN A 65 13.18 18.86 13.52
N VAL A 66 11.97 18.30 13.47
CA VAL A 66 11.77 16.97 12.95
C VAL A 66 12.29 17.16 11.54
N LEU A 67 13.56 16.82 11.35
CA LEU A 67 14.09 16.49 10.06
C LEU A 67 13.10 15.44 9.59
N HIS A 68 12.10 15.86 8.81
CA HIS A 68 11.46 14.97 7.88
C HIS A 68 12.62 14.52 7.02
N GLN A 69 13.29 13.45 7.45
CA GLN A 69 13.87 12.51 6.53
C GLN A 69 12.67 12.05 5.73
N THR A 70 12.35 12.84 4.70
CA THR A 70 11.62 12.39 3.54
C THR A 70 12.49 11.30 2.96
N LYS A 71 12.42 10.11 3.58
CA LYS A 71 12.66 8.87 2.87
C LYS A 71 11.87 9.03 1.58
N ALA A 72 12.50 8.72 0.45
CA ALA A 72 11.76 8.62 -0.79
C ALA A 72 10.68 7.55 -0.58
N GLU A 73 9.45 7.99 -0.36
CA GLU A 73 8.28 7.14 -0.14
C GLU A 73 7.69 6.85 -1.51
N GLU A 74 8.02 5.67 -2.05
CA GLU A 74 7.42 5.15 -3.26
C GLU A 74 6.13 4.42 -2.91
N PHE A 75 5.07 4.67 -3.68
CA PHE A 75 3.75 4.10 -3.51
C PHE A 75 3.38 3.27 -4.72
N TYR A 76 2.68 2.15 -4.50
CA TYR A 76 2.24 1.23 -5.54
C TYR A 76 0.71 1.22 -5.60
N LEU A 77 0.15 1.78 -6.66
CA LEU A 77 -1.29 1.79 -6.94
C LEU A 77 -1.64 0.58 -7.82
N VAL A 78 -2.56 -0.28 -7.37
CA VAL A 78 -2.97 -1.48 -8.12
C VAL A 78 -4.44 -1.79 -7.88
N SER A 79 -5.08 -2.45 -8.84
CA SER A 79 -6.43 -2.99 -8.68
C SER A 79 -6.41 -4.35 -8.00
N GLU A 80 -7.06 -4.46 -6.85
CA GLU A 80 -7.33 -5.72 -6.14
C GLU A 80 -8.85 -5.87 -5.96
N ASP A 81 -9.39 -7.06 -6.24
CA ASP A 81 -10.83 -7.37 -6.15
C ASP A 81 -11.76 -6.36 -6.87
N GLY A 82 -11.24 -5.73 -7.93
CA GLY A 82 -11.97 -4.75 -8.74
C GLY A 82 -11.97 -3.32 -8.21
N PHE A 83 -11.24 -3.03 -7.13
CA PHE A 83 -11.07 -1.69 -6.56
C PHE A 83 -9.59 -1.31 -6.51
N LEU A 84 -9.29 -0.01 -6.50
CA LEU A 84 -7.91 0.45 -6.40
C LEU A 84 -7.43 0.52 -4.94
N LEU A 85 -6.23 -0.01 -4.70
CA LEU A 85 -5.53 0.07 -3.43
C LEU A 85 -4.15 0.69 -3.64
N VAL A 86 -3.67 1.40 -2.62
CA VAL A 86 -2.32 1.96 -2.59
C VAL A 86 -1.53 1.25 -1.52
N PHE A 87 -0.42 0.64 -1.91
CA PHE A 87 0.54 0.02 -1.01
C PHE A 87 1.76 0.92 -0.84
N GLY A 88 2.45 0.76 0.28
CA GLY A 88 3.80 1.29 0.46
C GLY A 88 4.82 0.55 -0.41
N LYS A 89 6.08 0.96 -0.30
CA LYS A 89 7.20 0.36 -1.04
C LYS A 89 7.36 -1.15 -0.83
N ASP A 90 6.95 -1.66 0.31
CA ASP A 90 6.98 -3.08 0.65
C ASP A 90 5.93 -3.90 -0.12
N LYS A 91 4.93 -3.27 -0.75
CA LYS A 91 3.76 -3.91 -1.39
C LYS A 91 2.91 -4.75 -0.43
N GLU A 92 3.09 -4.58 0.87
CA GLU A 92 2.38 -5.36 1.89
C GLU A 92 1.57 -4.43 2.78
N THR A 93 2.13 -3.27 3.14
CA THR A 93 1.43 -2.26 3.92
C THR A 93 0.47 -1.49 3.03
N ILE A 94 -0.83 -1.60 3.29
CA ILE A 94 -1.84 -0.79 2.60
C ILE A 94 -1.81 0.61 3.19
N CYS A 95 -1.47 1.59 2.37
CA CYS A 95 -1.46 3.01 2.72
C CYS A 95 -2.81 3.68 2.47
N LEU A 96 -3.58 3.21 1.48
CA LEU A 96 -4.90 3.75 1.18
C LEU A 96 -5.80 2.68 0.55
N TYR A 97 -6.99 2.52 1.12
CA TYR A 97 -8.09 1.80 0.49
C TYR A 97 -8.94 2.80 -0.28
N THR A 98 -8.97 2.68 -1.61
CA THR A 98 -9.90 3.47 -2.40
C THR A 98 -11.13 2.60 -2.70
N HIS A 99 -12.31 3.18 -2.58
CA HIS A 99 -13.55 2.54 -3.05
C HIS A 99 -13.81 2.84 -4.53
N ILE A 100 -12.78 3.27 -5.27
CA ILE A 100 -12.89 3.59 -6.69
C ILE A 100 -12.80 2.28 -7.46
N PRO A 101 -13.83 1.91 -8.22
CA PRO A 101 -13.83 0.67 -8.96
C PRO A 101 -13.02 0.80 -10.25
N LEU A 102 -12.36 -0.29 -10.65
CA LEU A 102 -11.50 -0.32 -11.84
C LEU A 102 -12.25 0.02 -13.14
N HIS A 103 -13.54 -0.31 -13.22
CA HIS A 103 -14.33 -0.13 -14.43
C HIS A 103 -14.64 1.34 -14.77
N ASP A 104 -14.40 2.27 -13.83
CA ASP A 104 -14.56 3.71 -14.07
C ASP A 104 -13.42 4.28 -14.94
N PHE A 105 -12.33 3.52 -15.14
CA PHE A 105 -11.18 3.95 -15.93
C PHE A 105 -11.29 3.47 -17.39
N PRO A 106 -10.68 4.18 -18.36
CA PRO A 106 -10.60 3.72 -19.74
C PRO A 106 -9.88 2.37 -19.86
N GLU A 107 -10.29 1.51 -20.81
CA GLU A 107 -9.76 0.13 -20.96
C GLU A 107 -8.22 0.05 -20.96
N ARG A 108 -7.56 1.03 -21.61
CA ARG A 108 -6.10 1.12 -21.66
C ARG A 108 -5.47 1.35 -20.28
N GLU A 109 -6.10 2.17 -19.45
CA GLU A 109 -5.63 2.44 -18.09
C GLU A 109 -5.99 1.31 -17.14
N GLN A 110 -7.11 0.61 -17.37
CA GLN A 110 -7.46 -0.54 -16.56
C GLN A 110 -6.38 -1.62 -16.58
N GLU A 111 -5.75 -1.88 -17.73
CA GLU A 111 -4.66 -2.85 -17.82
C GLU A 111 -3.46 -2.41 -17.00
N ARG A 112 -3.08 -1.14 -17.11
CA ARG A 112 -1.97 -0.57 -16.32
C ARG A 112 -2.24 -0.62 -14.82
N LEU A 113 -3.49 -0.40 -14.40
CA LEU A 113 -3.90 -0.49 -13.01
C LEU A 113 -3.95 -1.94 -12.50
N ARG A 114 -4.21 -2.93 -13.38
CA ARG A 114 -4.07 -4.36 -13.04
C ARG A 114 -2.60 -4.78 -12.90
N GLU A 115 -1.72 -4.26 -13.74
CA GLU A 115 -0.26 -4.47 -13.61
C GLU A 115 0.34 -3.70 -12.41
N GLY A 116 -0.31 -2.59 -12.05
CA GLY A 116 0.05 -1.68 -10.98
C GLY A 116 1.09 -0.63 -11.39
N ILE A 117 1.00 0.54 -10.76
CA ILE A 117 1.73 1.76 -11.12
C ILE A 117 2.48 2.28 -9.91
N TRP A 118 3.75 2.63 -10.11
CA TRP A 118 4.58 3.25 -9.07
C TRP A 118 4.50 4.76 -9.14
N PHE A 119 4.34 5.38 -7.98
CA PHE A 119 4.38 6.82 -7.79
C PHE A 119 5.45 7.20 -6.76
N PRO A 120 6.18 8.31 -6.96
CA PRO A 120 7.22 8.76 -6.06
C PRO A 120 6.68 9.50 -4.82
N SER A 121 5.37 9.79 -4.76
CA SER A 121 4.71 10.39 -3.59
C SER A 121 3.21 10.10 -3.58
N MET A 122 2.60 10.12 -2.38
CA MET A 122 1.16 9.96 -2.22
C MET A 122 0.38 11.07 -2.94
N MET A 123 0.93 12.28 -3.00
CA MET A 123 0.30 13.41 -3.71
C MET A 123 0.10 13.11 -5.21
N GLU A 124 1.09 12.47 -5.85
CA GLU A 124 0.95 12.08 -7.26
C GLU A 124 -0.09 10.99 -7.47
N VAL A 125 -0.24 10.06 -6.50
CA VAL A 125 -1.32 9.06 -6.52
C VAL A 125 -2.68 9.76 -6.49
N ILE A 126 -2.86 10.71 -5.58
CA ILE A 126 -4.14 11.43 -5.43
C ILE A 126 -4.45 12.25 -6.68
N HIS A 127 -3.49 13.02 -7.20
CA HIS A 127 -3.67 13.76 -8.45
C HIS A 127 -4.00 12.85 -9.65
N TYR A 128 -3.37 11.67 -9.73
CA TYR A 128 -3.69 10.70 -10.77
C TYR A 128 -5.15 10.25 -10.66
N LEU A 129 -5.60 9.86 -9.48
CA LEU A 129 -6.99 9.42 -9.27
C LEU A 129 -8.00 10.54 -9.55
N GLU A 130 -7.75 11.75 -9.06
CA GLU A 130 -8.61 12.93 -9.28
C GLU A 130 -8.81 13.24 -10.77
N SER A 131 -7.82 12.96 -11.61
CA SER A 131 -7.92 13.18 -13.06
C SER A 131 -8.95 12.28 -13.76
N TYR A 132 -9.39 11.19 -13.12
CA TYR A 132 -10.43 10.29 -13.63
C TYR A 132 -11.76 10.38 -12.89
N THR A 133 -11.78 11.01 -11.70
CA THR A 133 -13.00 11.14 -10.88
C THR A 133 -13.61 12.54 -10.88
N SER A 134 -13.06 13.47 -11.68
CA SER A 134 -13.59 14.85 -11.84
C SER A 134 -14.75 14.96 -12.81
#